data_AF-A0A4S8M1Y2-F1
#
_entry.id   AF-A0A4S8M1Y2-F1
#
_cell.length_a   1.000
_cell.length_b   1.000
_cell.length_c   1.000
_cell.angle_alpha   90.00
_cell.angle_beta   90.00
_cell.angle_gamma   90.00
#
_symmetry.space_group_name_H-M   'P 1'
#
loop_
_entity.id
_entity.type
_entity.pdbx_description
1 polymer ?
#
loop_
_entity_poly.entity_id
_entity_poly.type
_entity_poly.pdbx_seq_one_letter_code
_entity_poly.pdbx_strand_id
1 'polypeptide(L)'
;LAFGGVHCAPWNSTFPTRWERVIWRVSAVTVTAFPVALLTVILIGISTTDMVPVEEISNFISNIAFLFLPLVYIWARIALIGTALAELRALPPDAYRTVDWARLIPHI
;
A
#
# COMPACT_ATOMS: atom_id res chain seq x y z
N LEU A 1 -9.78 -1.36 1.13
CA LEU A 1 -9.03 -2.15 2.14
C LEU A 1 -8.45 -3.42 1.55
N ALA A 2 -9.27 -4.32 0.97
CA ALA A 2 -8.78 -5.57 0.35
C ALA A 2 -7.64 -5.36 -0.68
N PHE A 3 -7.79 -4.40 -1.59
CA PHE A 3 -6.75 -4.08 -2.59
C PHE A 3 -5.45 -3.50 -1.99
N GLY A 4 -5.50 -2.87 -0.82
CA GLY A 4 -4.30 -2.41 -0.12
C GLY A 4 -3.65 -3.55 0.65
N GLY A 5 -4.48 -4.34 1.36
CA GLY A 5 -4.05 -5.43 2.22
C GLY A 5 -3.30 -6.55 1.47
N VAL A 6 -3.53 -6.74 0.17
CA VAL A 6 -2.76 -7.70 -0.64
C VAL A 6 -1.26 -7.39 -0.64
N HIS A 7 -0.87 -6.12 -0.53
CA HIS A 7 0.54 -5.71 -0.44
C HIS A 7 1.17 -6.10 0.91
N CYS A 8 0.37 -6.46 1.92
CA CYS A 8 0.87 -7.01 3.17
C CYS A 8 1.11 -8.52 3.09
N ALA A 9 0.66 -9.23 2.04
CA ALA A 9 0.87 -10.66 1.91
C ALA A 9 2.36 -11.10 1.98
N PRO A 10 3.31 -10.42 1.29
CA PRO A 10 4.73 -10.76 1.38
C PRO A 10 5.43 -10.20 2.66
N TRP A 11 4.71 -10.04 3.77
CA TRP A 11 5.26 -9.43 4.99
C TRP A 11 6.59 -10.06 5.46
N ASN A 12 6.69 -11.39 5.33
CA ASN A 12 7.85 -12.18 5.74
C ASN A 12 8.74 -12.64 4.56
N SER A 13 8.47 -12.18 3.34
CA SER A 13 9.25 -12.52 2.16
C SER A 13 10.69 -12.04 2.25
N THR A 14 11.59 -12.67 1.51
CA THR A 14 13.00 -12.28 1.41
C THR A 14 13.18 -11.19 0.36
N PHE A 15 13.53 -9.99 0.83
CA PHE A 15 13.89 -8.86 -0.04
C PHE A 15 15.41 -8.83 -0.28
N PRO A 16 15.87 -8.28 -1.42
CA PRO A 16 17.30 -8.17 -1.73
C PRO A 16 18.08 -7.37 -0.67
N THR A 17 17.47 -6.30 -0.13
CA THR A 17 18.05 -5.48 0.94
C THR A 17 17.10 -5.28 2.12
N ARG A 18 17.67 -4.96 3.29
CA ARG A 18 16.88 -4.59 4.48
C ARG A 18 16.05 -3.33 4.25
N TRP A 19 16.57 -2.37 3.48
CA TRP A 19 15.89 -1.09 3.22
C TRP A 19 14.66 -1.27 2.32
N GLU A 20 14.76 -2.08 1.26
CA GLU A 20 13.62 -2.41 0.40
C GLU A 20 12.49 -3.08 1.19
N ARG A 21 12.82 -3.99 2.11
CA ARG A 21 11.83 -4.62 3.00
C ARG A 21 11.11 -3.60 3.88
N VAL A 22 11.84 -2.66 4.48
CA VAL A 22 11.25 -1.64 5.36
C VAL A 22 10.37 -0.70 4.55
N ILE A 23 10.85 -0.23 3.39
CA ILE A 23 10.11 0.63 2.47
C ILE A 23 8.83 -0.07 2.01
N TRP A 24 8.91 -1.36 1.65
CA TRP A 24 7.75 -2.17 1.29
C TRP A 24 6.72 -2.21 2.41
N ARG A 25 7.12 -2.60 3.62
CA ARG A 25 6.20 -2.75 4.78
C ARG A 25 5.51 -1.44 5.12
N VAL A 26 6.27 -0.34 5.20
CA VAL A 26 5.72 0.99 5.48
C VAL A 26 4.74 1.42 4.39
N SER A 27 5.09 1.18 3.12
CA SER A 27 4.24 1.56 1.98
C SER A 27 2.97 0.70 1.90
N ALA A 28 3.07 -0.60 2.17
CA ALA A 28 1.94 -1.52 2.21
C ALA A 28 0.93 -1.16 3.32
N VAL A 29 1.43 -0.84 4.52
CA VAL A 29 0.58 -0.36 5.63
C VAL A 29 -0.07 0.98 5.27
N THR A 30 0.71 1.92 4.74
CA THR A 30 0.21 3.25 4.31
C THR A 30 -0.92 3.14 3.29
N VAL A 31 -0.73 2.35 2.22
CA VAL A 31 -1.74 2.13 1.17
C VAL A 31 -2.97 1.40 1.71
N THR A 32 -2.80 0.51 2.69
CA THR A 32 -3.92 -0.20 3.34
C THR A 32 -4.72 0.72 4.26
N ALA A 33 -4.05 1.61 4.99
CA ALA A 33 -4.67 2.53 5.95
C ALA A 33 -5.33 3.74 5.27
N PHE A 34 -4.88 4.13 4.08
CA PHE A 34 -5.37 5.33 3.36
C PHE A 34 -6.90 5.44 3.28
N PRO A 35 -7.68 4.40 2.93
CA PRO A 35 -9.14 4.51 2.87
C PRO A 35 -9.79 4.81 4.23
N VAL A 36 -9.23 4.29 5.32
CA VAL A 36 -9.70 4.58 6.68
C VAL A 36 -9.38 6.02 7.04
N ALA A 37 -8.14 6.46 6.80
CA ALA A 37 -7.73 7.84 7.05
C ALA A 37 -8.60 8.84 6.26
N LEU A 38 -8.82 8.59 4.98
CA LEU A 38 -9.68 9.43 4.15
C LEU A 38 -11.13 9.48 4.65
N LEU A 39 -11.70 8.31 5.01
CA LEU A 39 -13.04 8.25 5.58
C LEU A 39 -13.14 9.06 6.88
N THR A 40 -12.17 8.95 7.78
CA THR A 40 -12.17 9.72 9.03
C THR A 40 -12.15 11.23 8.79
N VAL A 41 -11.33 11.71 7.83
CA VAL A 41 -11.27 13.13 7.48
C VAL A 41 -12.59 13.62 6.88
N ILE A 42 -13.22 12.82 6.01
CA ILE A 42 -14.53 13.15 5.44
C ILE A 42 -15.60 13.24 6.53
N LEU A 43 -15.67 12.27 7.44
CA LEU A 43 -16.67 12.24 8.51
C LEU A 43 -16.50 13.43 9.48
N ILE A 44 -15.26 13.81 9.79
CA ILE A 44 -14.97 15.00 10.60
C ILE A 44 -15.44 16.27 9.88
N GLY A 45 -15.12 16.40 8.58
CA GLY A 45 -15.52 17.58 7.78
C GLY A 45 -17.04 17.72 7.59
N ILE A 46 -17.79 16.62 7.55
CA ILE A 46 -19.27 16.65 7.52
C ILE A 46 -19.84 16.97 8.91
N SER A 47 -19.20 16.48 9.98
CA SER A 47 -19.69 16.72 11.34
C SER A 47 -19.47 18.17 11.80
N THR A 48 -18.44 18.85 11.30
CA THR A 48 -18.17 20.27 11.61
C THR A 48 -19.12 21.22 10.89
N THR A 49 -19.79 20.81 9.82
CA THR A 49 -20.74 21.68 9.12
C THR A 49 -22.10 21.81 9.80
N ASP A 50 -22.46 20.88 10.71
CA ASP A 50 -23.84 20.81 11.20
C ASP A 50 -24.08 21.28 12.66
N MET A 51 -23.24 21.03 13.69
CA MET A 51 -23.68 21.29 15.09
C MET A 51 -22.62 21.60 16.19
N VAL A 52 -21.35 21.94 15.92
CA VAL A 52 -20.34 22.08 17.01
C VAL A 52 -19.38 23.28 16.82
N PRO A 53 -19.20 24.17 17.82
CA PRO A 53 -18.32 25.37 17.75
C PRO A 53 -16.81 25.07 17.83
N VAL A 54 -16.36 23.87 17.44
CA VAL A 54 -14.95 23.47 17.33
C VAL A 54 -14.51 23.62 15.87
N GLU A 55 -14.57 24.83 15.34
CA GLU A 55 -14.68 25.04 13.90
C GLU A 55 -13.33 25.29 13.21
N GLU A 56 -12.43 26.12 13.74
CA GLU A 56 -11.24 26.52 12.96
C GLU A 56 -10.12 25.47 12.95
N ILE A 57 -9.76 24.94 14.11
CA ILE A 57 -8.63 24.00 14.23
C ILE A 57 -8.94 22.68 13.52
N SER A 58 -10.16 22.15 13.69
CA SER A 58 -10.58 20.89 13.06
C SER A 58 -10.64 21.02 11.53
N ASN A 59 -11.20 22.13 11.03
CA ASN A 59 -11.26 22.40 9.59
C ASN A 59 -9.86 22.63 9.01
N PHE A 60 -8.98 23.34 9.71
CA PHE A 60 -7.59 23.53 9.31
C PHE A 60 -6.84 22.20 9.19
N ILE A 61 -6.96 21.32 10.20
CA ILE A 61 -6.36 19.98 10.17
C ILE A 61 -6.92 19.16 9.02
N SER A 62 -8.24 19.19 8.81
CA SER A 62 -8.90 18.42 7.75
C SER A 62 -8.47 18.90 6.36
N ASN A 63 -8.36 20.20 6.13
CA ASN A 63 -7.87 20.78 4.88
C ASN A 63 -6.41 20.40 4.59
N ILE A 64 -5.54 20.46 5.61
CA ILE A 64 -4.16 19.99 5.49
C ILE A 64 -4.15 18.49 5.17
N ALA A 65 -4.93 17.68 5.88
CA ALA A 65 -4.99 16.23 5.65
C ALA A 65 -5.45 15.92 4.22
N PHE A 66 -6.47 16.60 3.69
CA PHE A 66 -6.94 16.45 2.31
C PHE A 66 -5.86 16.76 1.26
N LEU A 67 -4.96 17.71 1.55
CA LEU A 67 -3.85 18.05 0.65
C LEU A 67 -2.73 17.01 0.70
N PHE A 68 -2.31 16.58 1.90
CA PHE A 68 -1.11 15.75 2.06
C PHE A 68 -1.36 14.24 1.97
N LEU A 69 -2.53 13.73 2.41
CA LEU A 69 -2.88 12.31 2.31
C LEU A 69 -2.69 11.72 0.89
N PRO A 70 -3.21 12.34 -0.19
CA PRO A 70 -3.05 11.79 -1.53
C PRO A 70 -1.59 11.79 -1.98
N LEU A 71 -0.79 12.79 -1.58
CA LEU A 71 0.64 12.85 -1.90
C LEU A 71 1.39 11.68 -1.25
N VAL A 72 1.14 11.43 0.04
CA VAL A 72 1.72 10.29 0.76
C VAL A 72 1.32 8.97 0.13
N TYR A 73 0.05 8.84 -0.30
CA TYR A 73 -0.43 7.66 -1.00
C TYR A 73 0.28 7.43 -2.34
N ILE A 74 0.46 8.48 -3.15
CA ILE A 74 1.17 8.40 -4.43
C ILE A 74 2.61 7.97 -4.21
N TRP A 75 3.31 8.56 -3.24
CA TRP A 75 4.68 8.17 -2.91
C TRP A 75 4.78 6.71 -2.46
N ALA A 76 3.89 6.27 -1.58
CA ALA A 76 3.84 4.87 -1.14
C ALA A 76 3.58 3.91 -2.32
N ARG A 77 2.75 4.31 -3.29
CA ARG A 77 2.50 3.52 -4.51
C ARG A 77 3.74 3.40 -5.39
N ILE A 78 4.43 4.51 -5.63
CA ILE A 78 5.66 4.51 -6.42
C ILE A 78 6.71 3.63 -5.73
N ALA A 79 6.84 3.75 -4.41
CA ALA A 79 7.74 2.92 -3.62
C ALA A 79 7.42 1.43 -3.74
N LEU A 80 6.15 1.02 -3.58
CA LEU A 80 5.73 -0.38 -3.75
C LEU A 80 6.09 -0.93 -5.12
N ILE A 81 5.81 -0.17 -6.19
CA ILE A 81 6.15 -0.58 -7.56
C ILE A 81 7.68 -0.73 -7.71
N GLY A 82 8.45 0.25 -7.22
CA GLY A 82 9.91 0.20 -7.26
C GLY A 82 10.47 -1.03 -6.54
N THR A 83 9.97 -1.33 -5.34
CA THR A 83 10.38 -2.50 -4.57
C THR A 83 9.92 -3.82 -5.19
N ALA A 84 8.73 -3.90 -5.80
CA ALA A 84 8.27 -5.08 -6.54
C ALA A 84 9.18 -5.39 -7.74
N LEU A 85 9.57 -4.35 -8.48
CA LEU A 85 10.51 -4.49 -9.60
C LEU A 85 11.91 -4.90 -9.12
N ALA A 86 12.34 -4.43 -7.95
CA ALA A 86 13.60 -4.84 -7.35
C ALA A 86 13.59 -6.33 -6.96
N GLU A 87 12.49 -6.84 -6.41
CA GLU A 87 12.33 -8.27 -6.10
C GLU A 87 12.43 -9.16 -7.35
N LEU A 88 11.90 -8.71 -8.50
CA LEU A 88 12.02 -9.43 -9.77
C LEU A 88 13.47 -9.62 -10.23
N ARG A 89 14.40 -8.74 -9.83
CA ARG A 89 15.83 -8.86 -10.18
C ARG A 89 16.54 -9.96 -9.40
N ALA A 90 16.00 -10.36 -8.25
CA ALA A 90 16.60 -11.34 -7.35
C ALA A 90 15.77 -12.63 -7.25
N LEU A 91 15.04 -12.96 -8.33
CA LEU A 91 14.24 -14.19 -8.37
C LEU A 91 15.12 -15.42 -8.17
N PRO A 92 14.61 -16.45 -7.46
CA PRO A 92 15.32 -17.70 -7.32
C PRO A 92 15.59 -18.31 -8.71
N PRO A 93 16.74 -18.97 -8.92
CA PRO A 93 17.12 -19.53 -10.22
C PRO A 93 16.08 -20.51 -10.79
N ASP A 94 15.28 -21.16 -9.93
CA ASP A 94 14.17 -22.03 -10.33
C ASP A 94 13.03 -21.28 -11.06
N ALA A 95 12.84 -19.97 -10.82
CA ALA A 95 11.86 -19.16 -11.53
C ALA A 95 12.21 -18.95 -13.01
N TYR A 96 13.48 -19.16 -13.39
CA TYR A 96 13.95 -19.09 -14.78
C TYR A 96 13.93 -20.46 -15.47
N ARG A 97 13.66 -21.55 -14.75
CA ARG A 97 13.54 -22.87 -15.37
C ARG A 97 12.21 -22.95 -16.12
N THR A 98 12.27 -23.34 -17.40
CA THR A 98 11.07 -23.61 -18.18
C THR A 98 10.27 -24.74 -17.53
N VAL A 99 9.01 -24.45 -17.18
CA VAL A 99 8.07 -25.47 -16.70
C VAL A 99 7.89 -26.51 -17.81
N ASP A 100 8.13 -27.78 -17.48
CA ASP A 100 7.88 -28.89 -18.40
C ASP A 100 6.36 -29.17 -18.44
N TRP A 101 5.67 -28.39 -19.27
CA TRP A 101 4.23 -28.47 -19.45
C TRP A 101 3.77 -29.86 -19.93
N ALA A 102 4.63 -30.61 -20.63
CA ALA A 102 4.30 -31.95 -21.13
C ALA A 102 4.12 -32.97 -20.00
N ARG A 103 4.78 -32.77 -18.85
CA ARG A 103 4.62 -33.60 -17.64
C ARG A 103 3.38 -33.28 -16.80
N LEU A 104 2.79 -32.10 -16.98
CA LEU A 104 1.59 -31.66 -16.25
C LEU A 104 0.29 -32.11 -16.92
N ILE A 105 0.36 -32.58 -18.17
CA ILE A 105 -0.78 -33.18 -18.86
C ILE A 105 -0.99 -34.59 -18.28
N PRO A 106 -2.12 -34.87 -17.62
CA PRO A 106 -2.42 -36.21 -17.14
C PRO A 106 -2.52 -37.14 -18.36
N HIS A 107 -1.61 -38.11 -18.40
CA HIS A 107 -1.67 -39.23 -19.30
C HIS A 107 -2.67 -40.21 -18.68
N ILE A 108 -3.84 -40.32 -19.33
CA ILE A 108 -4.85 -41.34 -19.04
C ILE A 108 -4.43 -42.64 -19.73
#